data_AF-Q2GWD0-F1
#
_entry.id   AF-Q2GWD0-F1
#
_cell.length_a   1.000
_cell.length_b   1.000
_cell.length_c   1.000
_cell.angle_alpha   90.00
_cell.angle_beta   90.00
_cell.angle_gamma   90.00
#
_symmetry.space_group_name_H-M   'P 1'
#
loop_
_entity.id
_entity.type
_entity.pdbx_description
1 polymer ?
#
loop_
_entity_poly.entity_id
_entity_poly.type
_entity_poly.pdbx_seq_one_letter_code
_entity_poly.pdbx_strand_id
1 'polypeptide(L)'
;MAEVETRVDTGVAVVDDAQDAQDGAQELALATTNNEVAPPTEKKVKKIIRRKKRPARPQIDPALIKSEPPPQTGTVFNIWYNKWSGGDREDKYLSQTHAKGRCNVAQDSGYTRADARPGSYFCLFFARGICPKGQDCDYLHRLPGIHDIFNPNVDCFGRDKFSDYRDDMGGVGSFTRQNRTVYIGRIHVTDDIEEIVARHLAEWGQIERVRVLNTRGVAFVTYTNEANAQFAKEAMAHQSLDHEEVLNVRWADSRPKPDGAETRG
;
A
#
# COMPACT_ATOMS: atom_id res chain seq x y z
N MET A 1 25.91 -46.01 -18.91
CA MET A 1 27.19 -46.49 -18.36
C MET A 1 28.29 -45.59 -18.85
N ALA A 2 29.05 -45.06 -17.90
CA ALA A 2 30.37 -44.43 -18.00
C ALA A 2 30.54 -43.11 -18.78
N GLU A 3 30.90 -42.10 -17.98
CA GLU A 3 31.50 -40.81 -18.28
C GLU A 3 32.86 -40.95 -19.00
N VAL A 4 33.40 -39.83 -19.51
CA VAL A 4 34.63 -39.20 -18.99
C VAL A 4 34.95 -37.92 -19.78
N GLU A 5 35.07 -36.82 -19.04
CA GLU A 5 35.59 -35.51 -19.47
C GLU A 5 37.10 -35.54 -19.72
N THR A 6 37.61 -34.66 -20.60
CA THR A 6 38.88 -33.95 -20.36
C THR A 6 38.86 -32.54 -20.98
N ARG A 7 39.19 -31.55 -20.15
CA ARG A 7 39.52 -30.15 -20.49
C ARG A 7 41.03 -30.04 -20.69
N VAL A 8 41.50 -29.18 -21.61
CA VAL A 8 42.71 -28.35 -21.42
C VAL A 8 42.57 -27.04 -22.23
N ASP A 9 42.84 -25.93 -21.54
CA ASP A 9 42.95 -24.53 -21.98
C ASP A 9 44.21 -24.27 -22.84
N THR A 10 44.22 -23.21 -23.66
CA THR A 10 45.23 -22.13 -23.68
C THR A 10 45.28 -21.37 -25.02
N GLY A 11 45.48 -20.05 -24.92
CA GLY A 11 46.22 -19.26 -25.92
C GLY A 11 45.44 -18.15 -26.64
N VAL A 12 45.47 -16.94 -26.09
CA VAL A 12 45.12 -15.69 -26.82
C VAL A 12 46.43 -14.91 -27.09
N ALA A 13 46.62 -14.57 -28.37
CA ALA A 13 47.71 -13.77 -28.95
C ALA A 13 47.77 -12.34 -28.33
N VAL A 14 48.92 -11.83 -27.88
CA VAL A 14 50.06 -11.21 -28.60
C VAL A 14 49.67 -10.10 -29.58
N VAL A 15 50.05 -8.87 -29.21
CA VAL A 15 50.36 -7.75 -30.11
C VAL A 15 51.71 -7.16 -29.71
N ASP A 16 52.58 -7.05 -30.71
CA ASP A 16 53.93 -6.48 -30.74
C ASP A 16 53.96 -4.96 -30.46
N ASP A 17 55.06 -4.44 -29.88
CA ASP A 17 56.11 -3.76 -30.65
C ASP A 17 57.32 -3.27 -29.80
N ALA A 18 58.50 -3.68 -30.29
CA ALA A 18 59.89 -3.19 -30.23
C ALA A 18 60.40 -2.18 -29.14
N GLN A 19 61.46 -2.57 -28.40
CA GLN A 19 62.89 -2.12 -28.46
C GLN A 19 63.16 -0.76 -27.76
N ASP A 20 64.18 -0.54 -26.90
CA ASP A 20 65.57 -1.01 -26.92
C ASP A 20 66.23 -0.88 -25.53
N ALA A 21 67.31 -1.64 -25.31
CA ALA A 21 68.05 -1.78 -24.05
C ALA A 21 69.15 -0.72 -23.84
N GLN A 22 69.46 -0.39 -22.57
CA GLN A 22 70.82 -0.06 -22.11
C GLN A 22 70.93 -0.09 -20.57
N ASP A 23 71.82 -0.97 -20.10
CA ASP A 23 72.30 -1.11 -18.71
C ASP A 23 73.23 0.05 -18.31
N GLY A 24 73.19 0.44 -17.03
CA GLY A 24 74.16 1.36 -16.43
C GLY A 24 73.85 1.70 -14.98
N ALA A 25 74.49 0.99 -14.05
CA ALA A 25 74.41 1.22 -12.61
C ALA A 25 75.28 2.40 -12.13
N GLN A 26 74.93 2.92 -10.93
CA GLN A 26 75.58 3.96 -10.10
C GLN A 26 75.21 5.40 -10.51
N GLU A 27 74.62 6.23 -9.65
CA GLU A 27 75.26 6.74 -8.42
C GLU A 27 74.21 7.33 -7.44
N LEU A 28 74.46 7.16 -6.14
CA LEU A 28 73.69 7.71 -5.02
C LEU A 28 73.80 9.25 -4.98
N ALA A 29 72.67 9.96 -5.04
CA ALA A 29 72.54 11.30 -4.49
C ALA A 29 71.34 11.36 -3.54
N LEU A 30 71.66 11.60 -2.27
CA LEU A 30 70.80 11.68 -1.11
C LEU A 30 69.87 12.91 -1.23
N ALA A 31 68.61 12.72 -1.58
CA ALA A 31 67.57 13.73 -1.43
C ALA A 31 66.62 13.30 -0.31
N THR A 32 66.85 13.83 0.89
CA THR A 32 65.92 13.76 2.02
C THR A 32 64.63 14.49 1.67
N THR A 33 63.56 13.74 1.38
CA THR A 33 62.19 14.24 1.41
C THR A 33 61.47 13.59 2.58
N ASN A 34 61.15 14.40 3.60
CA ASN A 34 60.44 14.00 4.80
C ASN A 34 59.09 13.33 4.45
N ASN A 35 58.93 12.10 4.89
CA ASN A 35 57.68 11.36 4.83
C ASN A 35 56.87 11.70 6.09
N GLU A 36 56.12 12.80 6.06
CA GLU A 36 55.11 13.08 7.09
C GLU A 36 53.89 12.20 6.81
N VAL A 37 53.81 11.09 7.54
CA VAL A 37 52.63 10.22 7.56
C VAL A 37 51.51 10.98 8.28
N ALA A 38 50.58 11.52 7.50
CA ALA A 38 49.33 12.08 8.01
C ALA A 38 48.59 10.99 8.84
N PRO A 39 48.10 11.31 10.06
CA PRO A 39 47.34 10.36 10.85
C PRO A 39 46.06 9.97 10.10
N PRO A 40 45.61 8.70 10.16
CA PRO A 40 44.40 8.28 9.48
C PRO A 40 43.22 9.07 10.08
N THR A 41 42.58 9.90 9.25
CA THR A 41 41.37 10.62 9.64
C THR A 41 40.31 9.60 10.02
N GLU A 42 40.00 9.51 11.31
CA GLU A 42 38.91 8.69 11.81
C GLU A 42 37.61 9.14 11.13
N LYS A 43 37.11 8.31 10.21
CA LYS A 43 35.77 8.47 9.66
C LYS A 43 34.80 8.30 10.82
N LYS A 44 34.34 9.40 11.39
CA LYS A 44 33.26 9.43 12.37
C LYS A 44 32.02 8.82 11.71
N VAL A 45 31.82 7.51 11.91
CA VAL A 45 30.56 6.84 11.61
C VAL A 45 29.53 7.49 12.52
N LYS A 46 28.82 8.48 12.00
CA LYS A 46 27.63 9.03 12.66
C LYS A 46 26.70 7.84 12.81
N LYS A 47 26.62 7.27 14.02
CA LYS A 47 25.62 6.26 14.37
C LYS A 47 24.28 6.87 13.98
N ILE A 48 23.65 6.34 12.94
CA ILE A 48 22.28 6.67 12.59
C ILE A 48 21.46 6.16 13.77
N ILE A 49 21.18 7.04 14.73
CA ILE A 49 20.25 6.76 15.81
C ILE A 49 18.91 6.57 15.11
N ARG A 50 18.51 5.31 14.90
CA ARG A 50 17.15 4.97 14.43
C ARG A 50 16.21 5.61 15.44
N ARG A 51 15.62 6.75 15.08
CA ARG A 51 14.58 7.40 15.86
C ARG A 51 13.52 6.33 16.14
N LYS A 52 13.33 6.00 17.42
CA LYS A 52 12.25 5.10 17.84
C LYS A 52 10.96 5.64 17.25
N LYS A 53 10.19 4.78 16.57
CA LYS A 53 8.91 5.18 15.99
C LYS A 53 8.05 5.77 17.12
N ARG A 54 7.40 6.90 16.84
CA ARG A 54 6.42 7.49 17.76
C ARG A 54 5.34 6.45 18.10
N PRO A 55 4.79 6.42 19.33
CA PRO A 55 3.65 5.57 19.62
C PRO A 55 2.44 5.99 18.77
N ALA A 56 1.59 5.03 18.41
CA ALA A 56 0.38 5.34 17.66
C ALA A 56 -0.63 6.10 18.53
N ARG A 57 -1.23 7.16 17.97
CA ARG A 57 -2.23 7.98 18.66
C ARG A 57 -3.59 7.26 18.70
N PRO A 58 -4.35 7.32 19.81
CA PRO A 58 -5.77 6.94 19.81
C PRO A 58 -6.58 7.97 19.01
N GLN A 59 -7.36 7.50 18.02
CA GLN A 59 -8.06 8.38 17.07
C GLN A 59 -9.37 8.92 17.64
N ILE A 60 -10.11 8.06 18.35
CA ILE A 60 -11.41 8.38 18.93
C ILE A 60 -11.44 7.92 20.37
N ASP A 61 -12.05 8.71 21.25
CA ASP A 61 -12.29 8.31 22.62
C ASP A 61 -13.32 7.16 22.67
N PRO A 62 -13.07 6.10 23.44
CA PRO A 62 -13.94 4.92 23.47
C PRO A 62 -15.40 5.25 23.85
N ALA A 63 -15.64 6.35 24.57
CA ALA A 63 -16.98 6.82 24.94
C ALA A 63 -17.83 7.35 23.76
N LEU A 64 -17.19 7.76 22.66
CA LEU A 64 -17.87 8.27 21.46
C LEU A 64 -18.36 7.15 20.54
N ILE A 65 -17.89 5.91 20.74
CA ILE A 65 -18.34 4.74 20.00
C ILE A 65 -19.67 4.26 20.60
N LYS A 66 -20.76 4.96 20.26
CA LYS A 66 -22.12 4.53 20.58
C LYS A 66 -22.64 3.60 19.48
N SER A 67 -23.15 2.44 19.88
CA SER A 67 -23.91 1.55 19.01
C SER A 67 -25.32 2.12 18.84
N GLU A 68 -25.50 2.99 17.85
CA GLU A 68 -26.82 3.44 17.47
C GLU A 68 -27.50 2.35 16.62
N PRO A 69 -28.77 2.01 16.90
CA PRO A 69 -29.52 1.09 16.06
C PRO A 69 -29.61 1.65 14.63
N PRO A 70 -29.62 0.78 13.61
CA PRO A 70 -29.66 1.24 12.22
C PRO A 70 -30.94 2.05 11.98
N PRO A 71 -30.88 3.09 11.11
CA PRO A 71 -32.05 3.90 10.79
C PRO A 71 -33.20 3.01 10.32
N GLN A 72 -34.43 3.41 10.66
CA GLN A 72 -35.62 2.66 10.28
C GLN A 72 -35.86 2.74 8.78
N THR A 73 -35.38 1.74 8.04
CA THR A 73 -35.55 1.66 6.58
C THR A 73 -36.72 0.77 6.18
N GLY A 74 -37.46 0.19 7.13
CA GLY A 74 -38.55 -0.75 6.84
C GLY A 74 -39.56 -0.85 7.97
N THR A 75 -40.55 -1.72 7.79
CA THR A 75 -41.70 -1.85 8.69
C THR A 75 -41.45 -2.81 9.86
N VAL A 76 -40.69 -3.88 9.63
CA VAL A 76 -40.43 -4.91 10.64
C VAL A 76 -38.93 -5.02 10.90
N PHE A 77 -38.50 -4.86 12.14
CA PHE A 77 -37.10 -5.08 12.51
C PHE A 77 -36.82 -6.56 12.74
N ASN A 78 -35.96 -7.15 11.93
CA ASN A 78 -35.53 -8.53 12.08
C ASN A 78 -34.34 -8.62 13.04
N ILE A 79 -34.60 -9.12 14.25
CA ILE A 79 -33.61 -9.24 15.33
C ILE A 79 -32.47 -10.20 14.96
N TRP A 80 -32.74 -11.28 14.22
CA TRP A 80 -31.71 -12.29 13.89
C TRP A 80 -30.69 -11.76 12.88
N TYR A 81 -31.13 -10.94 11.93
CA TYR A 81 -30.26 -10.32 10.92
C TYR A 81 -29.86 -8.88 11.25
N ASN A 82 -30.32 -8.34 12.39
CA ASN A 82 -30.16 -6.95 12.81
C ASN A 82 -30.48 -5.94 11.69
N LYS A 83 -31.56 -6.19 10.95
CA LYS A 83 -31.94 -5.46 9.73
C LYS A 83 -33.45 -5.24 9.66
N TRP A 84 -33.84 -4.10 9.09
CA TRP A 84 -35.24 -3.84 8.75
C TRP A 84 -35.66 -4.62 7.50
N SER A 85 -36.85 -5.20 7.55
CA SER A 85 -37.54 -5.91 6.47
C SER A 85 -38.76 -5.11 6.00
N GLY A 86 -39.14 -5.29 4.73
CA GLY A 86 -40.36 -4.71 4.17
C GLY A 86 -40.28 -3.22 3.81
N GLY A 87 -39.07 -2.70 3.62
CA GLY A 87 -38.83 -1.35 3.10
C GLY A 87 -38.38 -1.35 1.64
N ASP A 88 -38.24 -0.15 1.07
CA ASP A 88 -37.84 0.01 -0.33
C ASP A 88 -36.37 -0.41 -0.55
N ARG A 89 -36.12 -1.19 -1.60
CA ARG A 89 -34.81 -1.86 -1.82
C ARG A 89 -33.79 -0.93 -2.48
N GLU A 90 -34.28 0.11 -3.16
CA GLU A 90 -33.49 1.09 -3.92
C GLU A 90 -32.70 2.05 -3.01
N ASP A 91 -33.12 2.23 -1.75
CA ASP A 91 -32.49 3.18 -0.82
C ASP A 91 -31.13 2.75 -0.30
N LYS A 92 -30.70 1.50 -0.46
CA LYS A 92 -29.46 1.01 0.17
C LYS A 92 -28.20 1.75 -0.31
N TYR A 93 -28.20 2.20 -1.56
CA TYR A 93 -27.07 2.95 -2.10
C TYR A 93 -27.21 4.45 -1.86
N LEU A 94 -28.43 4.99 -1.82
CA LEU A 94 -28.67 6.42 -1.55
C LEU A 94 -28.47 6.75 -0.06
N SER A 95 -28.82 5.83 0.84
CA SER A 95 -28.75 5.99 2.30
C SER A 95 -27.37 5.71 2.90
N GLN A 96 -26.29 5.81 2.11
CA GLN A 96 -24.93 5.71 2.66
C GLN A 96 -24.57 7.02 3.35
N THR A 97 -24.21 6.94 4.62
CA THR A 97 -23.76 8.09 5.40
C THR A 97 -22.24 8.23 5.35
N HIS A 98 -21.77 9.47 5.53
CA HIS A 98 -20.36 9.77 5.68
C HIS A 98 -19.74 8.99 6.85
N ALA A 99 -18.50 8.55 6.67
CA ALA A 99 -17.73 7.92 7.72
C ALA A 99 -17.51 8.89 8.89
N LYS A 100 -17.53 8.36 10.12
CA LYS A 100 -17.39 9.17 11.35
C LYS A 100 -15.99 9.78 11.52
N GLY A 101 -14.97 9.22 10.87
CA GLY A 101 -13.59 9.67 10.95
C GLY A 101 -12.79 9.23 9.74
N ARG A 102 -11.65 9.91 9.51
CA ARG A 102 -10.67 9.60 8.47
C ARG A 102 -9.30 9.50 9.12
N CYS A 103 -8.54 8.45 8.85
CA CYS A 103 -7.19 8.37 9.43
C CYS A 103 -6.20 9.27 8.71
N ASN A 104 -5.31 9.89 9.48
CA ASN A 104 -4.19 10.63 8.94
C ASN A 104 -2.92 9.82 9.16
N VAL A 105 -2.36 9.26 8.08
CA VAL A 105 -1.19 8.37 8.16
C VAL A 105 -0.01 9.05 8.87
N ALA A 106 0.25 10.33 8.63
CA ALA A 106 1.40 11.02 9.20
C ALA A 106 1.30 11.24 10.72
N GLN A 107 0.07 11.40 11.24
CA GLN A 107 -0.17 11.69 12.66
C GLN A 107 -0.50 10.43 13.46
N ASP A 108 -1.31 9.54 12.89
CA ASP A 108 -1.89 8.40 13.61
C ASP A 108 -1.00 7.16 13.52
N SER A 109 -0.13 7.06 12.52
CA SER A 109 0.79 5.93 12.40
C SER A 109 1.85 5.96 13.49
N GLY A 110 2.19 4.77 13.98
CA GLY A 110 3.13 4.63 15.06
C GLY A 110 3.34 3.20 15.51
N TYR A 111 4.13 3.08 16.57
CA TYR A 111 4.37 1.82 17.25
C TYR A 111 3.11 1.36 17.98
N THR A 112 2.76 0.08 17.83
CA THR A 112 1.72 -0.59 18.61
C THR A 112 2.24 -1.88 19.26
N ARG A 113 1.43 -2.49 20.14
CA ARG A 113 1.72 -3.81 20.71
C ARG A 113 1.94 -4.90 19.63
N ALA A 114 1.35 -4.73 18.45
CA ALA A 114 1.50 -5.62 17.33
C ALA A 114 2.92 -5.65 16.74
N ASP A 115 3.68 -4.55 16.82
CA ASP A 115 5.05 -4.49 16.27
C ASP A 115 6.01 -5.46 16.98
N ALA A 116 5.70 -5.84 18.23
CA ALA A 116 6.46 -6.85 18.97
C ALA A 116 6.16 -8.29 18.52
N ARG A 117 5.03 -8.52 17.86
CA ARG A 117 4.58 -9.86 17.42
C ARG A 117 4.73 -10.00 15.90
N PRO A 118 5.64 -10.86 15.42
CA PRO A 118 5.80 -11.09 13.99
C PRO A 118 4.53 -11.74 13.40
N GLY A 119 4.19 -11.40 12.16
CA GLY A 119 2.99 -11.92 11.49
C GLY A 119 1.67 -11.29 11.95
N SER A 120 1.72 -10.18 12.68
CA SER A 120 0.50 -9.42 13.03
C SER A 120 -0.13 -8.76 11.79
N TYR A 121 -1.45 -8.60 11.82
CA TYR A 121 -2.23 -7.95 10.76
C TYR A 121 -2.42 -6.44 11.03
N PHE A 122 -2.87 -5.70 10.02
CA PHE A 122 -3.22 -4.28 10.16
C PHE A 122 -4.56 -4.09 10.88
N CYS A 123 -4.70 -2.95 11.55
CA CYS A 123 -5.94 -2.63 12.25
C CYS A 123 -6.98 -2.08 11.27
N LEU A 124 -8.14 -2.75 11.17
CA LEU A 124 -9.25 -2.26 10.34
C LEU A 124 -9.80 -0.91 10.84
N PHE A 125 -9.88 -0.74 12.17
CA PHE A 125 -10.35 0.51 12.77
C PHE A 125 -9.36 1.66 12.55
N PHE A 126 -8.06 1.37 12.46
CA PHE A 126 -7.04 2.35 12.11
C PHE A 126 -7.25 2.84 10.69
N ALA A 127 -7.43 1.94 9.72
CA ALA A 127 -7.73 2.32 8.33
C ALA A 127 -8.98 3.21 8.24
N ARG A 128 -10.01 2.90 9.04
CA ARG A 128 -11.25 3.69 9.12
C ARG A 128 -11.16 4.97 9.94
N GLY A 129 -10.04 5.26 10.62
CA GLY A 129 -9.91 6.47 11.44
C GLY A 129 -10.65 6.46 12.77
N ILE A 130 -11.00 5.29 13.30
CA ILE A 130 -11.84 5.16 14.50
C ILE A 130 -11.23 4.26 15.58
N CYS A 131 -9.92 3.99 15.55
CA CYS A 131 -9.30 3.10 16.54
C CYS A 131 -9.15 3.78 17.91
N PRO A 132 -9.77 3.23 18.98
CA PRO A 132 -9.64 3.80 20.33
C PRO A 132 -8.39 3.35 21.07
N LYS A 133 -7.73 2.27 20.60
CA LYS A 133 -6.64 1.61 21.35
C LYS A 133 -5.27 2.28 21.17
N GLY A 134 -5.05 3.04 20.09
CA GLY A 134 -3.76 3.70 19.82
C GLY A 134 -2.57 2.74 19.96
N GLN A 135 -1.61 3.09 20.81
CA GLN A 135 -0.40 2.30 21.11
C GLN A 135 -0.67 0.89 21.63
N ASP A 136 -1.79 0.68 22.34
CA ASP A 136 -2.12 -0.60 22.97
C ASP A 136 -2.87 -1.54 22.01
N CYS A 137 -2.98 -1.16 20.73
CA CYS A 137 -3.65 -1.97 19.73
C CYS A 137 -2.87 -3.26 19.43
N ASP A 138 -3.62 -4.37 19.36
CA ASP A 138 -3.11 -5.70 18.98
C ASP A 138 -2.74 -5.82 17.51
N TYR A 139 -3.11 -4.84 16.71
CA TYR A 139 -2.91 -4.78 15.28
C TYR A 139 -1.99 -3.61 14.89
N LEU A 140 -1.39 -3.69 13.72
CA LEU A 140 -0.40 -2.73 13.25
C LEU A 140 -1.06 -1.41 12.82
N HIS A 141 -0.50 -0.27 13.23
CA HIS A 141 -0.91 1.09 12.83
C HIS A 141 0.14 1.73 11.92
N ARG A 142 0.28 1.19 10.70
CA ARG A 142 1.13 1.72 9.63
C ARG A 142 0.58 1.26 8.29
N LEU A 143 1.10 1.80 7.21
CA LEU A 143 0.81 1.29 5.87
C LEU A 143 1.56 -0.03 5.59
N PRO A 144 0.99 -0.92 4.77
CA PRO A 144 1.68 -2.12 4.30
C PRO A 144 2.95 -1.78 3.52
N GLY A 145 4.08 -2.32 3.98
CA GLY A 145 5.36 -2.25 3.28
C GLY A 145 5.57 -3.41 2.32
N ILE A 146 6.73 -3.42 1.68
CA ILE A 146 7.16 -4.51 0.77
C ILE A 146 7.42 -5.82 1.54
N HIS A 147 7.77 -5.72 2.83
CA HIS A 147 8.09 -6.87 3.68
C HIS A 147 6.86 -7.48 4.37
N ASP A 148 5.70 -6.83 4.29
CA ASP A 148 4.46 -7.31 4.91
C ASP A 148 3.72 -8.24 3.93
N ILE A 149 4.16 -9.49 3.84
CA ILE A 149 3.61 -10.52 2.95
C ILE A 149 2.61 -11.38 3.73
N PHE A 150 1.38 -11.47 3.24
CA PHE A 150 0.30 -12.27 3.84
C PHE A 150 -0.04 -13.50 3.00
N ASN A 151 -0.70 -14.48 3.63
CA ASN A 151 -1.23 -15.63 2.91
C ASN A 151 -2.28 -15.15 1.88
N PRO A 152 -2.25 -15.62 0.62
CA PRO A 152 -3.26 -15.30 -0.38
C PRO A 152 -4.71 -15.57 0.04
N ASN A 153 -4.98 -16.44 1.01
CA ASN A 153 -6.34 -16.69 1.49
C ASN A 153 -6.85 -15.63 2.49
N VAL A 154 -5.96 -14.77 2.98
CA VAL A 154 -6.25 -13.79 4.03
C VAL A 154 -5.95 -12.38 3.50
N ASP A 155 -6.72 -11.41 3.96
CA ASP A 155 -6.53 -9.98 3.71
C ASP A 155 -5.46 -9.40 4.66
N CYS A 156 -4.89 -8.25 4.34
CA CYS A 156 -3.95 -7.50 5.18
C CYS A 156 -4.51 -7.19 6.60
N PHE A 157 -5.83 -7.22 6.78
CA PHE A 157 -6.53 -7.07 8.06
C PHE A 157 -6.78 -8.39 8.82
N GLY A 158 -6.37 -9.54 8.30
CA GLY A 158 -6.58 -10.85 8.93
C GLY A 158 -7.97 -11.46 8.70
N ARG A 159 -8.73 -10.94 7.72
CA ARG A 159 -10.05 -11.48 7.32
C ARG A 159 -9.87 -12.51 6.20
N ASP A 160 -10.66 -13.58 6.22
CA ASP A 160 -10.64 -14.58 5.16
C ASP A 160 -11.23 -14.03 3.86
N LYS A 161 -10.57 -14.34 2.74
CA LYS A 161 -11.05 -14.05 1.39
C LYS A 161 -11.97 -15.18 0.91
N PHE A 162 -12.88 -14.84 0.00
CA PHE A 162 -13.84 -15.79 -0.56
C PHE A 162 -13.34 -16.38 -1.89
N SER A 163 -13.95 -17.46 -2.35
CA SER A 163 -13.62 -18.03 -3.67
C SER A 163 -14.00 -17.07 -4.79
N ASP A 164 -15.20 -16.50 -4.70
CA ASP A 164 -15.76 -15.61 -5.71
C ASP A 164 -15.98 -14.20 -5.15
N TYR A 165 -15.97 -13.22 -6.06
CA TYR A 165 -16.41 -11.87 -5.71
C TYR A 165 -17.90 -11.85 -5.43
N ARG A 166 -18.33 -10.91 -4.59
CA ARG A 166 -19.74 -10.57 -4.44
C ARG A 166 -20.24 -9.87 -5.70
N ASP A 167 -21.52 -10.00 -6.02
CA ASP A 167 -22.15 -9.31 -7.16
C ASP A 167 -21.99 -7.79 -7.11
N ASP A 168 -21.92 -7.22 -5.90
CA ASP A 168 -21.71 -5.79 -5.67
C ASP A 168 -20.23 -5.37 -5.70
N MET A 169 -19.31 -6.28 -6.02
CA MET A 169 -17.84 -6.12 -5.97
C MET A 169 -17.33 -5.52 -4.65
N GLY A 170 -18.12 -5.70 -3.58
CA GLY A 170 -17.79 -5.25 -2.23
C GLY A 170 -17.00 -6.28 -1.43
N GLY A 171 -16.79 -5.99 -0.16
CA GLY A 171 -16.17 -6.92 0.78
C GLY A 171 -14.67 -7.13 0.60
N VAL A 172 -14.18 -8.29 1.03
CA VAL A 172 -12.73 -8.59 1.17
C VAL A 172 -12.07 -8.88 -0.18
N GLY A 173 -12.84 -9.38 -1.15
CA GLY A 173 -12.35 -9.82 -2.46
C GLY A 173 -12.18 -11.34 -2.53
N SER A 174 -11.62 -11.79 -3.64
CA SER A 174 -11.43 -13.21 -3.94
C SER A 174 -9.97 -13.65 -3.73
N PHE A 175 -9.73 -14.88 -3.28
CA PHE A 175 -8.39 -15.48 -3.28
C PHE A 175 -8.00 -16.10 -4.63
N THR A 176 -8.97 -16.41 -5.50
CA THR A 176 -8.70 -17.04 -6.81
C THR A 176 -8.10 -16.04 -7.80
N ARG A 177 -8.39 -14.74 -7.63
CA ARG A 177 -7.89 -13.66 -8.48
C ARG A 177 -7.29 -12.55 -7.65
N GLN A 178 -6.01 -12.27 -7.88
CA GLN A 178 -5.31 -11.14 -7.27
C GLN A 178 -5.75 -9.83 -7.93
N ASN A 179 -6.48 -9.01 -7.19
CA ASN A 179 -6.91 -7.69 -7.65
C ASN A 179 -6.15 -6.61 -6.91
N ARG A 180 -5.42 -5.78 -7.66
CA ARG A 180 -4.69 -4.61 -7.15
C ARG A 180 -5.36 -3.28 -7.53
N THR A 181 -6.50 -3.36 -8.21
CA THR A 181 -7.23 -2.21 -8.75
C THR A 181 -8.51 -1.98 -7.97
N VAL A 182 -8.67 -0.74 -7.51
CA VAL A 182 -9.84 -0.26 -6.78
C VAL A 182 -10.67 0.64 -7.68
N TYR A 183 -11.98 0.38 -7.71
CA TYR A 183 -13.00 1.24 -8.31
C TYR A 183 -13.43 2.27 -7.28
N ILE A 184 -13.50 3.54 -7.70
CA ILE A 184 -14.02 4.65 -6.91
C ILE A 184 -15.08 5.33 -7.75
N GLY A 185 -16.30 5.40 -7.23
CA GLY A 185 -17.42 6.05 -7.89
C GLY A 185 -18.09 7.07 -7.00
N ARG A 186 -19.02 7.82 -7.60
CA ARG A 186 -19.66 9.00 -6.98
C ARG A 186 -18.63 10.04 -6.60
N ILE A 187 -17.75 10.35 -7.56
CA ILE A 187 -16.84 11.48 -7.46
C ILE A 187 -17.47 12.64 -8.20
N HIS A 188 -17.39 13.83 -7.62
CA HIS A 188 -17.95 15.04 -8.16
C HIS A 188 -17.06 15.47 -9.32
N VAL A 189 -17.68 15.63 -10.48
CA VAL A 189 -16.96 15.93 -11.71
C VAL A 189 -16.50 17.38 -11.67
N THR A 190 -15.20 17.54 -11.47
CA THR A 190 -14.46 18.81 -11.59
C THR A 190 -13.28 18.59 -12.54
N ASP A 191 -12.68 19.69 -13.03
CA ASP A 191 -11.56 19.60 -13.96
C ASP A 191 -10.29 19.07 -13.27
N ASP A 192 -10.14 19.31 -11.96
CA ASP A 192 -8.97 18.92 -11.15
C ASP A 192 -9.11 17.52 -10.51
N ILE A 193 -10.12 16.74 -10.90
CA ILE A 193 -10.46 15.44 -10.27
C ILE A 193 -9.29 14.45 -10.27
N GLU A 194 -8.47 14.44 -11.33
CA GLU A 194 -7.33 13.53 -11.44
C GLU A 194 -6.27 13.83 -10.38
N GLU A 195 -6.00 15.10 -10.13
CA GLU A 195 -5.03 15.53 -9.13
C GLU A 195 -5.56 15.24 -7.71
N ILE A 196 -6.84 15.52 -7.46
CA ILE A 196 -7.48 15.27 -6.16
C ILE A 196 -7.43 13.77 -5.83
N VAL A 197 -7.85 12.92 -6.79
CA VAL A 197 -7.84 11.46 -6.64
C VAL A 197 -6.41 10.96 -6.41
N ALA A 198 -5.44 11.42 -7.20
CA ALA A 198 -4.04 11.03 -7.05
C ALA A 198 -3.47 11.46 -5.69
N ARG A 199 -3.74 12.69 -5.23
CA ARG A 199 -3.26 13.24 -3.97
C ARG A 199 -3.74 12.42 -2.77
N HIS A 200 -5.06 12.20 -2.67
CA HIS A 200 -5.65 11.47 -1.54
C HIS A 200 -5.31 9.98 -1.55
N LEU A 201 -5.17 9.36 -2.73
CA LEU A 201 -4.87 7.92 -2.81
C LEU A 201 -3.39 7.60 -2.69
N ALA A 202 -2.50 8.51 -3.07
CA ALA A 202 -1.06 8.33 -2.93
C ALA A 202 -0.64 8.22 -1.45
N GLU A 203 -1.44 8.76 -0.52
CA GLU A 203 -1.20 8.64 0.92
C GLU A 203 -1.27 7.20 1.42
N TRP A 204 -2.02 6.31 0.76
CA TRP A 204 -2.24 4.93 1.23
C TRP A 204 -1.23 3.92 0.71
N GLY A 205 -0.45 4.28 -0.32
CA GLY A 205 0.59 3.41 -0.85
C GLY A 205 1.03 3.79 -2.26
N GLN A 206 2.03 3.05 -2.76
CA GLN A 206 2.56 3.27 -4.10
C GLN A 206 1.53 2.91 -5.17
N ILE A 207 1.19 3.91 -5.99
CA ILE A 207 0.28 3.77 -7.13
C ILE A 207 1.09 3.40 -8.38
N GLU A 208 0.56 2.46 -9.17
CA GLU A 208 1.08 2.05 -10.48
C GLU A 208 0.40 2.84 -11.60
N ARG A 209 -0.93 2.96 -11.56
CA ARG A 209 -1.72 3.68 -12.56
C ARG A 209 -2.99 4.28 -11.96
N VAL A 210 -3.29 5.52 -12.31
CA VAL A 210 -4.59 6.18 -12.10
C VAL A 210 -5.26 6.37 -13.45
N ARG A 211 -6.55 6.02 -13.54
CA ARG A 211 -7.38 6.30 -14.72
C ARG A 211 -8.69 6.89 -14.24
N VAL A 212 -8.99 8.12 -14.60
CA VAL A 212 -10.26 8.78 -14.28
C VAL A 212 -11.13 8.87 -15.54
N LEU A 213 -12.44 8.69 -15.35
CA LEU A 213 -13.46 8.87 -16.37
C LEU A 213 -14.37 10.01 -15.92
N ASN A 214 -14.04 11.24 -16.32
CA ASN A 214 -14.76 12.46 -15.91
C ASN A 214 -16.23 12.41 -16.32
N THR A 215 -16.57 11.81 -17.45
CA THR A 215 -17.96 11.68 -17.93
C THR A 215 -18.88 10.91 -16.99
N ARG A 216 -18.34 10.02 -16.15
CA ARG A 216 -19.11 9.19 -15.22
C ARG A 216 -18.81 9.47 -13.74
N GLY A 217 -17.86 10.34 -13.43
CA GLY A 217 -17.40 10.56 -12.05
C GLY A 217 -16.84 9.28 -11.41
N VAL A 218 -16.03 8.53 -12.17
CA VAL A 218 -15.45 7.24 -11.76
C VAL A 218 -13.94 7.26 -11.95
N ALA A 219 -13.21 6.70 -10.99
CA ALA A 219 -11.78 6.47 -11.08
C ALA A 219 -11.43 4.99 -10.85
N PHE A 220 -10.37 4.54 -11.53
CA PHE A 220 -9.72 3.26 -11.32
C PHE A 220 -8.28 3.51 -10.88
N VAL A 221 -7.92 3.00 -9.71
CA VAL A 221 -6.57 3.15 -9.16
C VAL A 221 -5.96 1.78 -8.94
N THR A 222 -4.85 1.54 -9.62
CA THR A 222 -4.07 0.31 -9.52
C THR A 222 -2.86 0.56 -8.63
N TYR A 223 -2.74 -0.18 -7.53
CA TYR A 223 -1.59 -0.14 -6.64
C TYR A 223 -0.53 -1.16 -7.03
N THR A 224 0.72 -0.93 -6.62
CA THR A 224 1.80 -1.92 -6.81
C THR A 224 1.55 -3.18 -5.98
N ASN A 225 1.12 -3.01 -4.71
CA ASN A 225 0.90 -4.11 -3.76
C ASN A 225 -0.60 -4.36 -3.54
N GLU A 226 -1.01 -5.62 -3.47
CA GLU A 226 -2.40 -6.02 -3.14
C GLU A 226 -2.81 -5.53 -1.74
N ALA A 227 -1.91 -5.63 -0.76
CA ALA A 227 -2.18 -5.17 0.61
C ALA A 227 -2.51 -3.67 0.67
N ASN A 228 -1.86 -2.84 -0.15
CA ASN A 228 -2.15 -1.41 -0.22
C ASN A 228 -3.53 -1.15 -0.86
N ALA A 229 -3.90 -1.93 -1.88
CA ALA A 229 -5.24 -1.83 -2.47
C ALA A 229 -6.34 -2.20 -1.47
N GLN A 230 -6.14 -3.29 -0.72
CA GLN A 230 -7.04 -3.72 0.36
C GLN A 230 -7.16 -2.64 1.45
N PHE A 231 -6.02 -2.08 1.88
CA PHE A 231 -5.98 -1.04 2.90
C PHE A 231 -6.67 0.24 2.44
N ALA A 232 -6.32 0.74 1.25
CA ALA A 232 -6.90 1.95 0.66
C ALA A 232 -8.41 1.81 0.46
N LYS A 233 -8.90 0.63 0.06
CA LYS A 233 -10.32 0.36 -0.10
C LYS A 233 -11.11 0.60 1.19
N GLU A 234 -10.63 0.06 2.31
CA GLU A 234 -11.32 0.23 3.61
C GLU A 234 -11.14 1.64 4.18
N ALA A 235 -10.01 2.29 3.92
CA ALA A 235 -9.73 3.64 4.40
C ALA A 235 -10.58 4.71 3.68
N MET A 236 -10.76 4.57 2.36
CA MET A 236 -11.51 5.52 1.53
C MET A 236 -13.00 5.21 1.41
N ALA A 237 -13.47 4.07 1.93
CA ALA A 237 -14.89 3.73 1.90
C ALA A 237 -15.71 4.75 2.72
N HIS A 238 -16.76 5.29 2.09
CA HIS A 238 -17.67 6.29 2.70
C HIS A 238 -16.99 7.59 3.15
N GLN A 239 -15.78 7.88 2.65
CA GLN A 239 -15.13 9.17 2.85
C GLN A 239 -15.58 10.18 1.81
N SER A 240 -15.25 11.44 2.07
CA SER A 240 -15.22 12.53 1.10
C SER A 240 -13.81 12.76 0.58
N LEU A 241 -13.70 13.28 -0.65
CA LEU A 241 -12.49 13.91 -1.15
C LEU A 241 -12.48 15.38 -0.70
N ASP A 242 -12.53 16.32 -1.65
CA ASP A 242 -12.56 17.77 -1.38
C ASP A 242 -14.00 18.33 -1.34
N HIS A 243 -14.98 17.53 -1.76
CA HIS A 243 -16.42 17.86 -1.74
C HIS A 243 -17.18 16.96 -0.76
N GLU A 244 -18.39 17.36 -0.35
CA GLU A 244 -19.22 16.66 0.66
C GLU A 244 -19.91 15.40 0.12
N GLU A 245 -19.21 14.62 -0.70
CA GLU A 245 -19.72 13.41 -1.34
C GLU A 245 -19.34 12.14 -0.58
N VAL A 246 -20.20 11.13 -0.66
CA VAL A 246 -19.94 9.81 -0.08
C VAL A 246 -19.40 8.89 -1.18
N LEU A 247 -18.09 8.69 -1.16
CA LEU A 247 -17.40 7.84 -2.13
C LEU A 247 -17.86 6.38 -2.03
N ASN A 248 -18.03 5.76 -3.19
CA ASN A 248 -18.34 4.35 -3.31
C ASN A 248 -17.12 3.57 -3.79
N VAL A 249 -16.48 2.84 -2.88
CA VAL A 249 -15.22 2.15 -3.13
C VAL A 249 -15.42 0.64 -3.22
N ARG A 250 -14.99 0.04 -4.33
CA ARG A 250 -15.20 -1.38 -4.67
C ARG A 250 -13.99 -2.00 -5.34
N TRP A 251 -13.99 -3.32 -5.46
CA TRP A 251 -13.04 -4.01 -6.33
C TRP A 251 -13.36 -3.71 -7.80
N ALA A 252 -12.34 -3.44 -8.60
CA ALA A 252 -12.52 -3.31 -10.05
C ALA A 252 -12.79 -4.69 -10.67
N ASP A 253 -13.69 -4.75 -11.66
CA ASP A 253 -13.81 -5.93 -12.52
C ASP A 253 -12.56 -5.98 -13.42
N SER A 254 -11.97 -7.17 -13.52
CA SER A 254 -10.78 -7.41 -14.31
C SER A 254 -11.05 -7.38 -15.82
N ARG A 255 -12.31 -7.33 -16.26
CA ARG A 255 -12.66 -7.27 -17.69
C ARG A 255 -12.39 -5.87 -18.24
N PRO A 256 -11.29 -5.64 -18.99
CA PRO A 256 -11.21 -4.46 -19.82
C PRO A 256 -12.33 -4.63 -20.84
N LYS A 257 -13.20 -3.62 -21.00
CA LYS A 257 -14.01 -3.59 -22.22
C LYS A 257 -13.00 -3.58 -23.38
N PRO A 258 -13.12 -4.47 -24.38
CA PRO A 258 -12.27 -4.39 -25.54
C PRO A 258 -12.40 -2.99 -26.11
N ASP A 259 -11.27 -2.33 -26.35
CA ASP A 259 -11.20 -0.99 -26.92
C ASP A 259 -11.88 -1.03 -28.30
N GLY A 260 -13.16 -0.63 -28.37
CA GLY A 260 -13.95 -0.68 -29.60
C GLY A 260 -15.41 -1.16 -29.50
N ALA A 261 -15.92 -1.53 -28.32
CA ALA A 261 -17.35 -1.84 -28.17
C ALA A 261 -18.19 -0.54 -28.11
N GLU A 262 -18.52 -0.02 -29.30
CA GLU A 262 -19.56 0.99 -29.53
C GLU A 262 -20.85 0.58 -28.79
N THR A 263 -21.34 1.47 -27.93
CA THR A 263 -22.64 1.33 -27.28
C THR A 263 -23.73 1.43 -28.35
N ARG A 264 -24.27 0.29 -28.80
CA ARG A 264 -25.60 0.30 -29.43
C ARG A 264 -26.61 0.76 -28.38
N GLY A 265 -27.35 1.81 -28.75
CA GLY A 265 -28.34 2.50 -27.92
C GLY A 265 -29.60 1.69 -27.63
#